data_AF-A0AA41L8Z1-F1
#
_entry.id   AF-A0AA41L8Z1-F1
#
_cell.length_a   1.000
_cell.length_b   1.000
_cell.length_c   1.000
_cell.angle_alpha   90.00
_cell.angle_beta   90.00
_cell.angle_gamma   90.00
#
_symmetry.space_group_name_H-M   'P 1'
#
loop_
_entity.id
_entity.type
_entity.pdbx_description
1 polymer ?
#
loop_
_entity_poly.entity_id
_entity_poly.type
_entity_poly.pdbx_seq_one_letter_code
_entity_poly.pdbx_strand_id
1 'polypeptide(L)'
;ALSKEIALQALEHQQYPFEQLIEELDLPRPANQFPVTPVLFNVLNFLDEQLPLENGAAHHSEAELDVKVEFELTVQEHANAIAFTCQYRSA
;
A
#
# COMPACT_ATOMS: atom_id res chain seq x y z
N ALA A 1 -4.67 18.81 -7.48
CA ALA A 1 -5.71 18.89 -8.53
C ALA A 1 -5.57 17.71 -9.49
N LEU A 2 -4.43 17.58 -10.18
CA LEU A 2 -4.15 16.45 -11.09
C LEU A 2 -4.24 15.06 -10.41
N SER A 3 -3.75 14.94 -9.17
CA SER A 3 -3.77 13.67 -8.42
C SER A 3 -5.18 13.13 -8.15
N LYS A 4 -6.16 14.02 -7.87
CA LYS A 4 -7.55 13.61 -7.61
C LYS A 4 -8.24 13.13 -8.89
N GLU A 5 -8.06 13.87 -9.99
CA GLU A 5 -8.69 13.53 -11.27
C GLU A 5 -8.17 12.19 -11.81
N ILE A 6 -6.85 11.98 -11.79
CA ILE A 6 -6.23 10.70 -12.18
C ILE A 6 -6.72 9.56 -11.28
N ALA A 7 -6.79 9.78 -9.98
CA ALA A 7 -7.28 8.76 -9.05
C ALA A 7 -8.75 8.39 -9.30
N LEU A 8 -9.62 9.38 -9.58
CA LEU A 8 -11.02 9.12 -9.91
C LEU A 8 -11.17 8.33 -11.21
N GLN A 9 -10.43 8.70 -12.27
CA GLN A 9 -10.42 7.94 -13.52
C GLN A 9 -9.92 6.51 -13.34
N ALA A 10 -8.87 6.30 -12.54
CA ALA A 10 -8.38 4.96 -12.23
C ALA A 10 -9.43 4.14 -11.46
N LEU A 11 -10.15 4.74 -10.51
CA LEU A 11 -11.21 4.08 -9.74
C LEU A 11 -12.44 3.76 -10.60
N GLU A 12 -12.78 4.59 -11.58
CA GLU A 12 -13.85 4.30 -12.56
C GLU A 12 -13.58 3.01 -13.34
N HIS A 13 -12.30 2.66 -13.55
CA HIS A 13 -11.86 1.45 -14.26
C HIS A 13 -11.33 0.34 -13.34
N GLN A 14 -11.52 0.42 -12.01
CA GLN A 14 -10.95 -0.52 -11.03
C GLN A 14 -11.37 -1.99 -11.22
N GLN A 15 -12.45 -2.26 -11.97
CA GLN A 15 -12.93 -3.61 -12.25
C GLN A 15 -12.10 -4.34 -13.31
N TYR A 16 -11.20 -3.62 -14.01
CA TYR A 16 -10.32 -4.23 -15.00
C TYR A 16 -9.26 -5.10 -14.30
N PRO A 17 -9.14 -6.41 -14.65
CA PRO A 17 -8.25 -7.32 -13.96
C PRO A 17 -6.78 -6.89 -14.05
N PHE A 18 -6.10 -6.91 -12.91
CA PHE A 18 -4.69 -6.54 -12.84
C PHE A 18 -3.81 -7.45 -13.71
N GLU A 19 -4.08 -8.75 -13.73
CA GLU A 19 -3.33 -9.72 -14.54
C GLU A 19 -3.42 -9.41 -16.04
N GLN A 20 -4.60 -9.01 -16.53
CA GLN A 20 -4.80 -8.61 -17.92
C GLN A 20 -4.04 -7.32 -18.25
N LEU A 21 -4.03 -6.36 -17.32
CA LEU A 21 -3.25 -5.13 -17.47
C LEU A 21 -1.75 -5.42 -17.63
N ILE A 22 -1.22 -6.35 -16.83
CA ILE A 22 0.19 -6.74 -16.93
C ILE A 22 0.48 -7.41 -18.28
N GLU A 23 -0.43 -8.27 -18.76
CA GLU A 23 -0.28 -8.93 -20.06
C GLU A 23 -0.31 -7.94 -21.22
N GLU A 24 -1.23 -6.97 -21.20
CA GLU A 24 -1.35 -5.96 -22.27
C GLU A 24 -0.17 -4.96 -22.29
N LEU A 25 0.39 -4.63 -21.13
CA LEU A 25 1.54 -3.73 -21.02
C LEU A 25 2.88 -4.39 -21.42
N ASP A 26 2.90 -5.72 -21.62
CA ASP A 26 4.10 -6.51 -21.95
C ASP A 26 5.30 -6.19 -21.05
N LEU A 27 5.03 -6.02 -19.75
CA LEU A 27 6.06 -5.65 -18.79
C LEU A 27 7.00 -6.85 -18.52
N PRO A 28 8.31 -6.60 -18.35
CA PRO A 28 9.20 -7.63 -17.86
C PRO A 28 8.66 -8.16 -16.53
N ARG A 29 8.67 -9.49 -16.36
CA ARG A 29 8.23 -10.17 -15.13
C ARG A 29 9.46 -10.43 -14.24
N PRO A 30 9.90 -9.48 -13.40
CA PRO A 30 10.97 -9.73 -12.44
C PRO A 30 10.53 -10.80 -11.43
N ALA A 31 11.43 -11.71 -11.08
CA ALA A 31 11.21 -12.62 -9.96
C ALA A 31 11.20 -11.81 -8.65
N ASN A 32 10.21 -12.04 -7.79
CA ASN A 32 10.08 -11.42 -6.46
C ASN A 32 9.95 -9.88 -6.42
N GLN A 33 9.46 -9.25 -7.48
CA GLN A 33 9.14 -7.82 -7.47
C GLN A 33 7.73 -7.56 -8.01
N PHE A 34 7.12 -6.47 -7.57
CA PHE A 34 5.83 -6.03 -8.06
C PHE A 34 5.98 -5.39 -9.46
N PRO A 35 5.20 -5.81 -10.47
CA PRO A 35 5.53 -5.58 -11.87
C PRO A 35 5.38 -4.12 -12.35
N VAL A 36 4.64 -3.28 -11.63
CA VAL A 36 4.27 -1.92 -12.10
C VAL A 36 4.95 -0.81 -11.29
N THR A 37 5.27 -1.08 -10.02
CA THR A 37 5.85 -0.10 -9.11
C THR A 37 6.56 -0.78 -7.94
N PRO A 38 7.72 -0.27 -7.51
CA PRO A 38 8.39 -0.74 -6.30
C PRO A 38 7.76 -0.19 -5.02
N VAL A 39 6.83 0.78 -5.12
CA VAL A 39 6.19 1.48 -4.00
C VAL A 39 4.70 1.20 -3.98
N LEU A 40 4.17 0.79 -2.83
CA LEU A 40 2.74 0.61 -2.59
C LEU A 40 2.23 1.59 -1.51
N PHE A 41 1.06 2.16 -1.76
CA PHE A 41 0.34 3.01 -0.83
C PHE A 41 -1.06 2.45 -0.62
N ASN A 42 -1.42 2.19 0.64
CA ASN A 42 -2.70 1.59 1.00
C ASN A 42 -3.39 2.40 2.09
N VAL A 43 -4.72 2.45 2.04
CA VAL A 43 -5.58 3.09 3.05
C VAL A 43 -6.64 2.09 3.48
N LEU A 44 -6.67 1.80 4.78
CA LEU A 44 -7.63 0.89 5.40
C LEU A 44 -8.47 1.67 6.41
N ASN A 45 -9.79 1.48 6.34
CA ASN A 45 -10.75 2.16 7.21
C ASN A 45 -11.29 1.16 8.23
N PHE A 46 -10.98 1.39 9.51
CA PHE A 46 -11.42 0.64 10.68
C PHE A 46 -12.27 1.55 11.59
N LEU A 47 -13.31 2.16 11.02
CA LEU A 47 -14.10 3.21 11.69
C LEU A 47 -14.87 2.73 12.92
N ASP A 48 -15.05 1.41 13.09
CA ASP A 48 -15.68 0.80 14.26
C ASP A 48 -14.68 0.36 15.34
N GLU A 49 -13.37 0.49 15.07
CA GLU A 49 -12.31 0.07 15.99
C GLU A 49 -11.60 1.29 16.59
N GLN A 50 -11.32 1.21 17.89
CA GLN A 50 -10.49 2.20 18.59
C GLN A 50 -9.09 1.64 18.78
N LEU A 51 -8.09 2.44 18.44
CA LEU A 51 -6.70 2.13 18.79
C LEU A 51 -6.46 2.52 20.25
N PRO A 52 -5.87 1.63 21.08
CA PRO A 52 -5.32 2.03 22.36
C PRO A 52 -4.18 3.02 22.13
N LEU A 53 -4.46 4.30 22.38
CA LEU A 53 -3.51 5.39 22.24
C LEU A 53 -2.67 5.49 23.52
N GLU A 54 -1.52 4.82 23.54
CA GLU A 54 -0.45 5.18 24.48
C GLU A 54 0.33 6.39 23.92
N ASN A 55 1.06 7.10 24.77
CA ASN A 55 1.98 8.16 24.33
C ASN A 55 3.14 7.51 23.56
N GLY A 56 2.88 7.12 22.32
CA GLY A 56 3.62 6.11 21.59
C GLY A 56 4.87 6.67 20.92
N ALA A 57 6.02 6.11 21.30
CA ALA A 57 7.21 6.20 20.45
C ALA A 57 6.97 5.39 19.16
N ALA A 58 7.64 5.77 18.08
CA ALA A 58 7.66 4.94 16.89
C ALA A 58 8.27 3.56 17.23
N HIS A 59 7.59 2.48 16.85
CA HIS A 59 8.09 1.12 16.99
C HIS A 59 8.74 0.68 15.68
N HIS A 60 9.98 0.20 15.76
CA HIS A 60 10.71 -0.39 14.64
C HIS A 60 11.14 -1.81 15.03
N SER A 61 10.91 -2.76 14.14
CA SER A 61 11.32 -4.15 14.29
C SER A 61 11.71 -4.73 12.95
N GLU A 62 12.71 -5.60 12.95
CA GLU A 62 13.07 -6.42 11.79
C GLU A 62 12.27 -7.71 11.81
N ALA A 63 11.75 -8.10 10.64
CA ALA A 63 11.00 -9.34 10.45
C ALA A 63 11.32 -9.92 9.07
N GLU A 64 11.40 -11.25 8.97
CA GLU A 64 11.44 -11.93 7.68
C GLU A 64 10.04 -11.92 7.07
N LEU A 65 9.81 -10.99 6.15
CA LEU A 65 8.55 -10.83 5.44
C LEU A 65 8.76 -11.14 3.95
N ASP A 66 7.80 -11.85 3.34
CA ASP A 66 7.74 -12.04 1.89
C ASP A 66 7.17 -10.77 1.21
N VAL A 67 7.93 -9.68 1.27
CA VAL A 67 7.54 -8.40 0.70
C VAL A 67 7.87 -8.38 -0.79
N LYS A 68 6.85 -8.20 -1.63
CA LYS A 68 6.99 -8.10 -3.10
C LYS A 68 7.33 -6.69 -3.59
N VAL A 69 7.25 -5.70 -2.70
CA VAL A 69 7.57 -4.28 -2.97
C VAL A 69 8.81 -3.87 -2.19
N GLU A 70 9.47 -2.80 -2.61
CA GLU A 70 10.62 -2.25 -1.88
C GLU A 70 10.17 -1.41 -0.69
N PHE A 71 9.03 -0.75 -0.82
CA PHE A 71 8.43 0.09 0.20
C PHE A 71 6.90 0.01 0.15
N GLU A 72 6.28 -0.17 1.30
CA GLU A 72 4.84 -0.12 1.49
C GLU A 72 4.49 0.81 2.64
N LEU A 73 3.60 1.76 2.39
CA LEU A 73 2.96 2.56 3.42
C LEU A 73 1.48 2.19 3.49
N THR A 74 1.07 1.66 4.65
CA THR A 74 -0.33 1.45 4.98
C THR A 74 -0.78 2.49 6.00
N VAL A 75 -1.80 3.26 5.63
CA VAL A 75 -2.52 4.19 6.51
C VAL A 75 -3.75 3.48 7.02
N GLN A 76 -3.94 3.45 8.34
CA GLN A 76 -5.09 2.84 8.98
C GLN A 76 -5.87 3.93 9.70
N GLU A 77 -7.08 4.22 9.22
CA GLU A 77 -7.99 5.18 9.86
C GLU A 77 -8.90 4.45 10.84
N HIS A 78 -8.75 4.76 12.13
CA HIS A 78 -9.55 4.24 13.23
C HIS A 78 -10.51 5.32 13.74
N ALA A 79 -11.50 4.93 14.55
CA ALA A 79 -12.49 5.86 15.09
C ALA A 79 -11.89 7.06 15.86
N ASN A 80 -10.70 6.87 16.45
CA ASN A 80 -10.04 7.84 17.31
C ASN A 80 -8.61 8.22 16.87
N ALA A 81 -8.09 7.65 15.78
CA ALA A 81 -6.70 7.79 15.42
C ALA A 81 -6.42 7.47 13.94
N ILE A 82 -5.28 7.92 13.44
CA ILE A 82 -4.70 7.44 12.18
C ILE A 82 -3.35 6.81 12.52
N ALA A 83 -3.20 5.53 12.20
CA ALA A 83 -1.95 4.80 12.34
C ALA A 83 -1.23 4.66 10.99
N PHE A 84 0.10 4.68 11.04
CA PHE A 84 0.95 4.50 9.87
C PHE A 84 1.83 3.28 10.10
N THR A 85 1.76 2.33 9.16
CA THR A 85 2.66 1.17 9.12
C THR A 85 3.52 1.28 7.88
N CYS A 86 4.84 1.26 8.08
CA CYS A 86 5.83 1.34 7.02
C CYS A 86 6.60 0.03 6.97
N GLN A 87 6.56 -0.65 5.82
CA GLN A 87 7.35 -1.86 5.57
C GLN A 87 8.32 -1.56 4.43
N TYR A 88 9.58 -1.90 4.59
CA TYR A 88 10.59 -1.69 3.56
C TYR A 88 11.64 -2.79 3.61
N ARG A 89 12.25 -3.05 2.45
CA ARG A 89 13.37 -3.98 2.37
C ARG A 89 14.60 -3.33 3.00
N SER A 90 15.18 -3.96 4.04
CA SER A 90 16.50 -3.58 4.54
C SER A 90 17.59 -4.05 3.57
N ALA A 91 18.70 -3.29 3.53
CA ALA A 91 19.81 -3.50 2.60
C ALA A 91 20.63 -4.77 2.89
#